data_AF-A0A817I2M0-F1
#
_entry.id   AF-A0A817I2M0-F1
#
_cell.length_a   1.000
_cell.length_b   1.000
_cell.length_c   1.000
_cell.angle_alpha   90.00
_cell.angle_beta   90.00
_cell.angle_gamma   90.00
#
_symmetry.space_group_name_H-M   'P 1'
#
loop_
_entity.id
_entity.type
_entity.pdbx_description
1 polymer ?
#
loop_
_entity_poly.entity_id
_entity_poly.type
_entity_poly.pdbx_seq_one_letter_code
_entity_poly.pdbx_strand_id
1 'polypeptide(L)'
;MSLRKGVSKRHFIPIQLLYHVSNSSYAITDHHKLNPIFKGTHEQIKNIIDMKAKHWKICSVTDLVYNHAANDCALFRNHPEAAPNLVTSRH
;
A
#
# COMPACT_ATOMS: atom_id res chain seq x y z
N MET A 1 -33.07 -14.61 20.31
CA MET A 1 -32.34 -13.36 20.01
C MET A 1 -31.07 -13.73 19.24
N SER A 2 -31.12 -13.73 17.90
CA SER A 2 -30.02 -14.22 17.05
C SER A 2 -29.07 -13.08 16.70
N LEU A 3 -27.95 -12.99 17.41
CA LEU A 3 -26.87 -12.05 17.08
C LEU A 3 -26.10 -12.59 15.86
N ARG A 4 -26.56 -12.24 14.64
CA ARG A 4 -25.73 -12.36 13.44
C ARG A 4 -24.54 -11.40 13.55
N LYS A 5 -23.50 -11.78 14.30
CA LYS A 5 -22.20 -11.08 14.28
C LYS A 5 -21.48 -11.48 13.00
N GLY A 6 -21.88 -10.86 11.88
CA GLY A 6 -21.21 -10.98 10.59
C GLY A 6 -19.79 -10.42 10.64
N VAL A 7 -18.91 -10.95 9.78
CA VAL A 7 -17.53 -10.46 9.63
C VAL A 7 -17.57 -8.99 9.22
N SER A 8 -16.89 -8.13 9.97
CA SER A 8 -16.73 -6.72 9.61
C SER A 8 -15.55 -6.58 8.65
N LYS A 9 -15.72 -5.84 7.55
CA LYS A 9 -14.65 -5.58 6.58
C LYS A 9 -14.06 -4.19 6.82
N ARG A 10 -12.74 -4.10 6.83
CA ARG A 10 -11.97 -2.85 6.89
C ARG A 10 -11.16 -2.74 5.61
N HIS A 11 -11.39 -1.66 4.88
CA HIS A 11 -10.63 -1.33 3.68
C HIS A 11 -9.65 -0.21 4.02
N PHE A 12 -8.38 -0.44 3.72
CA PHE A 12 -7.29 0.49 3.97
C PHE A 12 -6.78 1.04 2.64
N ILE A 13 -6.61 2.37 2.59
CA ILE A 13 -5.77 2.99 1.56
C ILE A 13 -4.34 2.45 1.65
N PRO A 14 -3.52 2.57 0.59
CA PRO A 14 -2.17 2.04 0.59
C PRO A 14 -1.33 2.56 1.78
N ILE A 15 -0.56 1.67 2.39
CA ILE A 15 0.26 1.91 3.59
C ILE A 15 1.74 2.08 3.29
N GLN A 16 2.11 1.96 2.01
CA GLN A 16 3.49 1.96 1.54
C GLN A 16 4.14 3.34 1.65
N LEU A 17 5.45 3.40 1.44
CA LEU A 17 6.21 4.65 1.41
C LEU A 17 5.66 5.57 0.31
N LEU A 18 5.25 6.77 0.72
CA LEU A 18 4.61 7.75 -0.15
C LEU A 18 5.60 8.81 -0.64
N TYR A 19 5.23 9.45 -1.74
CA TYR A 19 5.92 10.63 -2.24
C TYR A 19 5.74 11.78 -1.26
N HIS A 20 6.84 12.24 -0.68
CA HIS A 20 6.82 13.22 0.40
C HIS A 20 6.23 14.58 0.00
N VAL A 21 6.25 14.93 -1.30
CA VAL A 21 5.76 16.23 -1.78
C VAL A 21 4.23 16.28 -1.83
N SER A 22 3.59 15.26 -2.41
CA SER A 22 2.12 15.24 -2.51
C SER A 22 1.46 14.63 -1.27
N ASN A 23 2.17 13.73 -0.57
CA ASN A 23 1.69 12.95 0.56
C ASN A 23 0.37 12.20 0.28
N SER A 24 0.08 11.94 -1.00
CA SER A 24 -1.08 11.16 -1.43
C SER A 24 -0.81 9.68 -1.19
N SER A 25 -1.77 8.97 -0.61
CA SER A 25 -1.69 7.52 -0.39
C SER A 25 -1.57 6.71 -1.68
N TYR A 26 -1.90 7.30 -2.83
CA TYR A 26 -1.81 6.65 -4.14
C TYR A 26 -0.52 7.02 -4.89
N ALA A 27 0.27 7.97 -4.40
CA ALA A 27 1.58 8.32 -4.94
C ALA A 27 2.67 7.53 -4.19
N ILE A 28 2.90 6.28 -4.59
CA ILE A 28 3.81 5.36 -3.89
C ILE A 28 5.24 5.47 -4.44
N THR A 29 6.20 5.77 -3.56
CA THR A 29 7.62 5.85 -3.89
C THR A 29 8.29 4.47 -3.87
N ASP A 30 7.92 3.62 -2.91
CA ASP A 30 8.48 2.27 -2.79
C ASP A 30 7.41 1.31 -2.27
N HIS A 31 6.96 0.41 -3.14
CA HIS A 31 5.90 -0.56 -2.84
C HIS A 31 6.30 -1.60 -1.78
N HIS A 32 7.60 -1.78 -1.54
CA HIS A 32 8.12 -2.76 -0.58
C HIS A 32 8.43 -2.15 0.79
N LYS A 33 8.37 -0.83 0.92
CA LYS A 33 8.60 -0.13 2.18
C LYS A 33 7.30 0.35 2.78
N LEU A 34 7.23 0.24 4.11
CA LEU A 34 6.13 0.78 4.89
C LEU A 34 6.30 2.30 5.04
N ASN A 35 5.19 3.04 5.07
CA ASN A 35 5.24 4.47 5.39
C ASN A 35 5.85 4.69 6.79
N PRO A 36 6.90 5.52 6.93
CA PRO A 36 7.56 5.78 8.20
C PRO A 36 6.64 6.30 9.31
N ILE A 37 5.48 6.88 8.96
CA ILE A 37 4.50 7.36 9.93
C ILE A 37 4.00 6.25 10.87
N PHE A 38 3.98 4.99 10.41
CA PHE A 38 3.55 3.85 11.21
C PHE A 38 4.58 3.45 12.27
N LYS A 39 5.83 3.94 12.17
CA LYS A 39 6.93 3.68 13.13
C LYS A 39 7.05 2.18 13.51
N GLY A 40 6.92 1.30 12.52
CA GLY A 40 6.90 -0.14 12.76
C GLY A 40 7.33 -0.96 11.54
N THR A 41 7.13 -2.26 11.62
CA THR A 41 7.46 -3.23 10.57
C THR A 41 6.21 -3.86 9.96
N HIS A 42 6.35 -4.44 8.77
CA HIS A 42 5.29 -5.26 8.17
C HIS A 42 4.86 -6.42 9.07
N GLU A 43 5.78 -6.99 9.84
CA GLU A 43 5.48 -8.06 10.79
C GLU A 43 4.60 -7.58 11.96
N GLN A 44 4.89 -6.39 12.50
CA GLN A 44 4.05 -5.80 13.53
C GLN A 44 2.63 -5.50 13.00
N ILE A 45 2.52 -4.98 11.78
CA ILE A 45 1.22 -4.77 11.13
C ILE A 45 0.48 -6.10 10.96
N LYS A 46 1.17 -7.13 10.46
CA LYS A 46 0.60 -8.48 10.32
C LYS A 46 0.05 -8.99 11.66
N ASN A 47 0.82 -8.88 12.73
CA ASN A 47 0.38 -9.31 14.07
C ASN A 47 -0.89 -8.57 14.53
N ILE A 48 -1.01 -7.27 14.24
CA ILE A 48 -2.21 -6.48 14.55
C ILE A 48 -3.41 -6.93 13.72
N ILE A 49 -3.22 -7.16 12.41
CA ILE A 49 -4.29 -7.62 11.52
C ILE A 49 -4.76 -9.02 11.91
N ASP A 50 -3.84 -9.94 12.20
CA ASP A 50 -4.15 -11.31 12.63
C ASP A 50 -4.89 -11.33 13.96
N MET A 51 -4.47 -10.50 14.93
CA MET A 51 -5.17 -10.34 16.21
C MET A 51 -6.61 -9.86 15.99
N LYS A 52 -6.82 -8.84 15.15
CA LYS A 52 -8.16 -8.32 14.82
C LYS A 52 -9.03 -9.34 14.09
N ALA A 53 -8.44 -10.11 13.17
CA ALA A 53 -9.14 -11.19 12.48
C ALA A 53 -9.60 -12.27 13.46
N LYS A 54 -8.70 -12.73 14.34
CA LYS A 54 -8.96 -13.80 15.32
C LYS A 54 -9.96 -13.39 16.39
N HIS A 55 -9.78 -12.22 17.00
CA HIS A 55 -10.55 -11.82 18.18
C HIS A 55 -11.82 -11.05 17.83
N TRP A 56 -11.80 -10.25 16.76
CA TRP A 56 -12.90 -9.32 16.45
C TRP A 56 -13.64 -9.66 15.15
N LYS A 57 -13.28 -10.76 14.47
CA LYS A 57 -13.86 -11.17 13.18
C LYS A 57 -13.80 -10.03 12.15
N ILE A 58 -12.68 -9.31 12.12
CA ILE A 58 -12.42 -8.24 11.15
C ILE A 58 -11.59 -8.80 9.99
N CYS A 59 -12.13 -8.71 8.78
CA CYS A 59 -11.37 -8.93 7.55
C CYS A 59 -10.79 -7.60 7.06
N SER A 60 -9.51 -7.59 6.69
CA SER A 60 -8.78 -6.40 6.28
C SER A 60 -8.30 -6.55 4.85
N VAL A 61 -8.54 -5.53 4.03
CA VAL A 61 -8.07 -5.45 2.64
C VAL A 61 -7.43 -4.09 2.41
N THR A 62 -6.51 -4.01 1.45
CA THR A 62 -5.89 -2.76 1.05
C THR A 62 -5.85 -2.64 -0.47
N ASP A 63 -5.86 -1.40 -0.96
CA ASP A 63 -5.70 -1.15 -2.39
C ASP A 63 -4.29 -1.47 -2.85
N LEU A 64 -4.22 -1.97 -4.08
CA LEU A 64 -2.98 -2.10 -4.83
C LEU A 64 -3.05 -1.17 -6.04
N VAL A 65 -2.01 -0.37 -6.22
CA VAL A 65 -1.90 0.61 -7.31
C VAL A 65 -0.93 0.07 -8.33
N TYR A 66 -1.44 -0.41 -9.46
CA TYR A 66 -0.63 -0.97 -10.54
C TYR A 66 -0.37 0.02 -11.69
N ASN A 67 -1.24 1.01 -11.85
CA ASN A 67 -1.26 1.84 -13.06
C ASN A 67 -0.24 2.98 -13.04
N HIS A 68 0.27 3.36 -11.87
CA HIS A 68 1.22 4.45 -11.70
C HIS A 68 2.04 4.26 -10.43
N ALA A 69 3.18 4.95 -10.39
CA ALA A 69 4.02 5.12 -9.20
C ALA A 69 4.36 6.59 -9.03
N ALA A 70 4.91 6.97 -7.86
CA ALA A 70 5.36 8.34 -7.62
C ALA A 70 6.49 8.75 -8.59
N ASN A 71 6.64 10.06 -8.80
CA ASN A 71 7.68 10.61 -9.66
C ASN A 71 9.09 10.21 -9.22
N ASP A 72 9.30 9.98 -7.92
CA ASP A 72 10.59 9.58 -7.35
C ASP A 72 10.68 8.06 -7.09
N CYS A 73 9.81 7.27 -7.72
CA CYS A 73 9.71 5.83 -7.47
C CYS A 73 11.08 5.16 -7.57
N ALA A 74 11.40 4.35 -6.56
CA ALA A 74 12.68 3.66 -6.45
C ALA A 74 12.95 2.76 -7.67
N LEU A 75 11.89 2.22 -8.30
CA LEU A 75 11.98 1.38 -9.49
C LEU A 75 12.63 2.12 -10.66
N PHE A 76 12.26 3.39 -10.90
CA PHE A 76 12.73 4.14 -12.07
C PHE A 76 14.23 4.44 -12.08
N ARG A 77 14.89 4.36 -10.92
CA ARG A 77 16.35 4.55 -10.81
C ARG A 77 17.13 3.39 -11.43
N ASN A 78 16.62 2.17 -11.25
CA ASN A 78 17.28 0.95 -11.73
C ASN A 78 16.64 0.43 -13.03
N HIS A 79 15.38 0.81 -13.28
CA HIS A 79 14.56 0.38 -14.41
C HIS A 79 13.85 1.58 -15.06
N PRO A 80 14.59 2.49 -15.71
CA PRO A 80 13.99 3.66 -16.37
C PRO A 80 13.04 3.28 -17.52
N GLU A 81 13.17 2.07 -18.07
CA GLU A 81 12.26 1.50 -19.08
C GLU A 81 10.86 1.20 -18.55
N ALA A 82 10.69 1.10 -17.22
CA ALA A 82 9.40 0.83 -16.58
C ALA A 82 8.43 2.01 -16.66
N ALA A 83 8.88 3.19 -17.13
CA ALA A 83 8.05 4.34 -17.41
C ALA A 83 8.12 4.72 -18.91
N PRO A 84 7.05 5.34 -19.46
CA PRO A 84 7.11 5.94 -20.78
C PRO A 84 8.24 6.97 -20.89
N ASN A 85 9.12 6.81 -21.87
CA ASN A 85 10.24 7.70 -22.13
C ASN A 85 10.57 7.76 -23.64
N LEU A 86 11.54 8.58 -24.03
CA LEU A 86 11.93 8.76 -25.44
C LEU A 86 12.46 7.48 -26.14
N VAL A 87 12.84 6.46 -25.36
CA VAL A 87 13.28 5.17 -25.88
C VAL A 87 12.10 4.20 -25.99
N THR A 88 11.28 4.10 -24.94
CA THR A 88 10.19 3.12 -24.83
C THR A 88 8.88 3.56 -25.50
N SER A 89 8.67 4.86 -25.74
CA SER A 89 7.43 5.42 -26.26
C SER A 89 7.73 6.54 -27.28
N ARG A 90 8.23 6.13 -28.45
CA ARG A 90 8.48 7.03 -29.60
C ARG A 90 7.17 7.27 -30.35
N HIS A 91 6.48 8.33 -29.99
CA HIS A 91 5.32 8.85 -30.71
C HIS A 91 5.69 10.15 -31.43
#